data_AF-A0A429SRU3-F1
#
_entry.id   AF-A0A429SRU3-F1
#
_cell.length_a   1.000
_cell.length_b   1.000
_cell.length_c   1.000
_cell.angle_alpha   90.00
_cell.angle_beta   90.00
_cell.angle_gamma   90.00
#
_symmetry.space_group_name_H-M   'P 1'
#
loop_
_entity.id
_entity.type
_entity.pdbx_description
1 polymer ?
#
loop_
_entity_poly.entity_id
_entity_poly.type
_entity_poly.pdbx_seq_one_letter_code
_entity_poly.pdbx_strand_id
1 'polypeptide(L)'
;MELIGFHREMQSAPRDVFRSSLRDHVRSGAAYPKAEVAGYLGSGHPVLDVTETTRDALEGRFSVPGGSSLLSDGRFVWRVDLARYVDAYNLELPAAFVSFAAGNGFSVPPPDREQLLRISAAAMEALGFREVKGAGPDRRATPPSSGREADRPEGEQQ
;
A
#
# COMPACT_ATOMS: atom_id res chain seq x y z
N MET A 1 -3.93 0.99 12.86
CA MET A 1 -3.99 0.51 11.47
C MET A 1 -4.96 -0.65 11.42
N GLU A 2 -5.86 -0.67 10.46
CA GLU A 2 -6.81 -1.78 10.21
C GLU A 2 -6.63 -2.28 8.76
N LEU A 3 -6.42 -3.57 8.55
CA LEU A 3 -6.29 -4.19 7.23
C LEU A 3 -7.67 -4.54 6.67
N ILE A 4 -7.97 -4.15 5.43
CA ILE A 4 -9.24 -4.45 4.77
C ILE A 4 -9.04 -5.05 3.38
N GLY A 5 -9.98 -5.88 2.95
CA GLY A 5 -9.96 -6.49 1.61
C GLY A 5 -8.88 -7.56 1.41
N PHE A 6 -8.35 -8.14 2.49
CA PHE A 6 -7.42 -9.25 2.44
C PHE A 6 -8.18 -10.58 2.58
N HIS A 7 -8.14 -11.39 1.53
CA HIS A 7 -8.93 -12.63 1.46
C HIS A 7 -8.09 -13.82 1.01
N ARG A 8 -8.39 -15.03 1.49
CA ARG A 8 -7.55 -16.23 1.28
C ARG A 8 -7.23 -16.52 -0.18
N GLU A 9 -8.15 -16.24 -1.10
CA GLU A 9 -7.99 -16.50 -2.55
C GLU A 9 -6.88 -15.65 -3.19
N MET A 10 -6.47 -14.58 -2.52
CA MET A 10 -5.47 -13.64 -3.00
C MET A 10 -4.01 -14.06 -2.78
N GLN A 11 -3.80 -15.10 -1.97
CA GLN A 11 -2.49 -15.64 -1.66
C GLN A 11 -2.47 -17.13 -1.94
N SER A 12 -1.28 -17.70 -2.09
CA SER A 12 -1.09 -19.15 -2.20
C SER A 12 -0.70 -19.84 -0.88
N ALA A 13 -0.10 -19.12 0.06
CA ALA A 13 0.30 -19.63 1.37
C ALA A 13 -0.55 -19.04 2.53
N PRO A 14 -1.16 -19.89 3.39
CA PRO A 14 -2.00 -19.45 4.50
C PRO A 14 -1.32 -18.39 5.38
N ARG A 15 -2.01 -17.27 5.58
CA ARG A 15 -1.60 -16.19 6.50
C ARG A 15 -2.81 -15.69 7.25
N ASP A 16 -2.60 -15.30 8.50
CA ASP A 16 -3.66 -14.89 9.41
C ASP A 16 -4.46 -13.68 8.93
N VAL A 17 -3.81 -12.78 8.17
CA VAL A 17 -4.44 -11.60 7.57
C VAL A 17 -5.47 -11.98 6.49
N PHE A 18 -5.31 -13.13 5.82
CA PHE A 18 -6.13 -13.54 4.68
C PHE A 18 -7.13 -14.63 5.06
N ARG A 19 -7.71 -14.62 6.26
CA ARG A 19 -8.57 -15.73 6.74
C ARG A 19 -9.96 -15.74 6.11
N SER A 20 -10.53 -14.60 5.76
CA SER A 20 -11.87 -14.50 5.19
C SER A 20 -11.88 -14.87 3.70
N SER A 21 -13.00 -15.43 3.21
CA SER A 21 -13.17 -15.67 1.77
C SER A 21 -13.62 -14.41 1.07
N LEU A 22 -13.06 -14.15 -0.09
CA LEU A 22 -13.51 -13.08 -0.98
C LEU A 22 -14.95 -13.33 -1.46
N ARG A 23 -15.31 -14.61 -1.70
CA ARG A 23 -16.64 -15.03 -2.18
C ARG A 23 -17.76 -14.66 -1.22
N ASP A 24 -17.49 -14.71 0.09
CA ASP A 24 -18.47 -14.41 1.13
C ASP A 24 -18.87 -12.91 1.14
N HIS A 25 -18.09 -12.05 0.49
CA HIS A 25 -18.28 -10.61 0.44
C HIS A 25 -18.82 -10.12 -0.92
N VAL A 26 -18.99 -11.00 -1.91
CA VAL A 26 -19.56 -10.63 -3.22
C VAL A 26 -21.06 -10.35 -3.08
N ARG A 27 -21.56 -9.27 -3.69
CA ARG A 27 -22.97 -8.88 -3.63
C ARG A 27 -23.54 -8.61 -5.02
N SER A 28 -24.86 -8.70 -5.15
CA SER A 28 -25.57 -8.32 -6.39
C SER A 28 -25.58 -6.81 -6.61
N GLY A 29 -25.39 -6.01 -5.56
CA GLY A 29 -25.28 -4.55 -5.61
C GLY A 29 -24.51 -4.01 -4.41
N ALA A 30 -23.90 -2.84 -4.57
CA ALA A 30 -23.12 -2.19 -3.52
C ALA A 30 -24.04 -1.41 -2.57
N ALA A 31 -23.79 -1.51 -1.26
CA ALA A 31 -24.50 -0.76 -0.22
C ALA A 31 -23.99 0.69 -0.03
N TYR A 32 -23.08 1.14 -0.90
CA TYR A 32 -22.36 2.41 -0.83
C TYR A 32 -22.21 3.00 -2.25
N PRO A 33 -21.90 4.29 -2.40
CA PRO A 33 -21.66 4.89 -3.72
C PRO A 33 -20.40 4.29 -4.36
N LYS A 34 -20.59 3.29 -5.22
CA LYS A 34 -19.50 2.45 -5.76
C LYS A 34 -18.39 3.25 -6.44
N ALA A 35 -18.75 4.24 -7.25
CA ALA A 35 -17.79 5.06 -7.98
C ALA A 35 -16.92 5.92 -7.04
N GLU A 36 -17.53 6.51 -6.01
CA GLU A 36 -16.83 7.33 -5.01
C GLU A 36 -15.89 6.48 -4.16
N VAL A 37 -16.35 5.31 -3.71
CA VAL A 37 -15.52 4.36 -2.95
C VAL A 37 -14.36 3.82 -3.78
N ALA A 38 -14.59 3.48 -5.05
CA ALA A 38 -13.50 3.03 -5.93
C ALA A 38 -12.46 4.14 -6.18
N GLY A 39 -12.90 5.39 -6.34
CA GLY A 39 -12.02 6.55 -6.42
C GLY A 39 -11.22 6.78 -5.13
N TYR A 40 -11.87 6.69 -3.97
CA TYR A 40 -11.22 6.77 -2.66
C TYR A 40 -10.12 5.70 -2.50
N LEU A 41 -10.45 4.44 -2.78
CA LEU A 41 -9.49 3.34 -2.72
C LEU A 41 -8.30 3.57 -3.66
N GLY A 42 -8.53 4.12 -4.86
CA GLY A 42 -7.49 4.41 -5.84
C GLY A 42 -6.62 5.63 -5.53
N SER A 43 -6.99 6.45 -4.55
CA SER A 43 -6.28 7.70 -4.19
C SER A 43 -5.52 7.61 -2.86
N GLY A 44 -5.47 6.43 -2.24
CA GLY A 44 -4.74 6.22 -0.99
C GLY A 44 -3.24 6.50 -1.12
N HIS A 45 -2.59 6.81 0.00
CA HIS A 45 -1.14 7.02 0.07
C HIS A 45 -0.41 5.68 -0.03
N PRO A 46 0.61 5.54 -0.89
CA PRO A 46 1.37 4.30 -1.01
C PRO A 46 2.18 4.04 0.26
N VAL A 47 2.12 2.79 0.77
CA VAL A 47 2.87 2.35 1.95
C VAL A 47 3.73 1.10 1.71
N LEU A 48 3.49 0.39 0.59
CA LEU A 48 4.33 -0.69 0.09
C LEU A 48 4.12 -0.81 -1.42
N ASP A 49 5.21 -0.80 -2.19
CA ASP A 49 5.16 -1.04 -3.63
C ASP A 49 5.73 -2.43 -3.95
N VAL A 50 4.98 -3.16 -4.77
CA VAL A 50 5.36 -4.49 -5.26
C VAL A 50 5.18 -4.50 -6.79
N THR A 51 6.13 -5.11 -7.51
CA THR A 51 6.27 -4.96 -8.97
C THR A 51 5.59 -6.06 -9.80
N GLU A 52 4.92 -7.00 -9.17
CA GLU A 52 4.22 -8.11 -9.81
C GLU A 52 2.98 -7.64 -10.57
N THR A 53 2.30 -8.58 -11.23
CA THR A 53 0.94 -8.37 -11.72
C THR A 53 0.04 -9.40 -11.07
N THR A 54 -1.03 -8.92 -10.45
CA THR A 54 -2.05 -9.79 -9.87
C THR A 54 -3.12 -10.09 -10.90
N ARG A 55 -3.78 -11.24 -10.77
CA ARG A 55 -4.95 -11.61 -11.55
C ARG A 55 -6.13 -11.76 -10.59
N ASP A 56 -7.32 -11.38 -11.05
CA ASP A 56 -8.56 -11.60 -10.32
C ASP A 56 -8.66 -13.05 -9.82
N ALA A 57 -8.76 -13.19 -8.50
CA ALA A 57 -8.73 -14.45 -7.79
C ALA A 57 -10.04 -15.25 -7.87
N LEU A 58 -11.14 -14.62 -8.32
CA LEU A 58 -12.44 -15.30 -8.42
C LEU A 58 -12.65 -15.95 -9.77
N GLU A 59 -12.54 -15.16 -10.84
CA GLU A 59 -12.88 -15.58 -12.20
C GLU A 59 -11.84 -15.15 -13.24
N GLY A 60 -10.80 -14.44 -12.83
CA GLY A 60 -9.74 -13.99 -13.72
C GLY A 60 -10.18 -12.91 -14.74
N ARG A 61 -11.18 -12.09 -14.39
CA ARG A 61 -11.78 -11.06 -15.26
C ARG A 61 -10.87 -9.86 -15.52
N PHE A 62 -9.91 -9.62 -14.63
CA PHE A 62 -9.00 -8.49 -14.72
C PHE A 62 -7.61 -8.85 -14.20
N SER A 63 -6.64 -8.02 -14.55
CA SER A 63 -5.28 -8.04 -14.01
C SER A 63 -4.89 -6.64 -13.55
N VAL A 64 -4.11 -6.55 -12.47
CA VAL A 64 -3.68 -5.28 -11.88
C VAL A 64 -2.16 -5.29 -11.69
N PRO A 65 -1.41 -4.44 -12.43
CA PRO A 65 0.01 -4.20 -12.15
C PRO A 65 0.18 -3.67 -10.72
N GLY A 66 1.11 -4.24 -9.97
CA GLY A 66 1.32 -3.93 -8.56
C GLY A 66 0.09 -4.18 -7.68
N GLY A 67 -0.77 -5.14 -8.02
CA GLY A 67 -2.02 -5.32 -7.29
C GLY A 67 -1.85 -5.71 -5.82
N SER A 68 -0.69 -6.26 -5.41
CA SER A 68 -0.39 -6.51 -3.98
C SER A 68 0.26 -5.32 -3.28
N SER A 69 0.58 -4.25 -4.01
CA SER A 69 0.97 -2.97 -3.40
C SER A 69 -0.11 -2.48 -2.47
N LEU A 70 0.31 -1.74 -1.44
CA LEU A 70 -0.57 -1.29 -0.36
C LEU A 70 -0.74 0.22 -0.39
N LEU A 71 -1.98 0.64 -0.19
CA LEU A 71 -2.39 2.01 -0.02
C LEU A 71 -2.99 2.22 1.38
N SER A 72 -3.00 3.47 1.85
CA SER A 72 -3.59 3.85 3.13
C SER A 72 -4.19 5.26 3.11
N ASP A 73 -5.25 5.46 3.89
CA ASP A 73 -5.79 6.78 4.26
C ASP A 73 -5.25 7.30 5.61
N GLY A 74 -4.24 6.64 6.17
CA GLY A 74 -3.72 6.91 7.51
C GLY A 74 -4.39 6.09 8.62
N ARG A 75 -5.51 5.39 8.35
CA ARG A 75 -6.17 4.52 9.32
C ARG A 75 -6.29 3.09 8.81
N PHE A 76 -6.86 2.93 7.63
CA PHE A 76 -7.05 1.65 6.96
C PHE A 76 -5.92 1.41 5.96
N VAL A 77 -5.63 0.15 5.71
CA VAL A 77 -4.67 -0.30 4.71
C VAL A 77 -5.33 -1.35 3.84
N TRP A 78 -5.18 -1.20 2.53
CA TRP A 78 -5.76 -2.08 1.53
C TRP A 78 -4.80 -2.28 0.37
N ARG A 79 -5.10 -3.29 -0.45
CA ARG A 79 -4.38 -3.57 -1.68
C ARG A 79 -4.86 -2.68 -2.83
N VAL A 80 -3.95 -2.33 -3.74
CA VAL A 80 -4.29 -1.56 -4.96
C VAL A 80 -5.41 -2.21 -5.76
N ASP A 81 -5.43 -3.54 -5.84
CA ASP A 81 -6.46 -4.26 -6.61
C ASP A 81 -7.85 -4.30 -5.95
N LEU A 82 -8.00 -3.87 -4.68
CA LEU A 82 -9.30 -3.85 -3.99
C LEU A 82 -10.34 -3.01 -4.73
N ALA A 83 -9.94 -1.88 -5.32
CA ALA A 83 -10.84 -1.04 -6.10
C ALA A 83 -11.46 -1.79 -7.30
N ARG A 84 -10.70 -2.71 -7.92
CA ARG A 84 -11.21 -3.54 -9.02
C ARG A 84 -12.19 -4.59 -8.54
N TYR A 85 -12.01 -5.16 -7.35
CA TYR A 85 -12.98 -6.08 -6.78
C TYR A 85 -14.29 -5.37 -6.38
N VAL A 86 -14.21 -4.15 -5.82
CA VAL A 86 -15.38 -3.32 -5.57
C VAL A 86 -16.16 -3.06 -6.85
N ASP A 87 -15.47 -2.67 -7.92
CA ASP A 87 -16.13 -2.35 -9.18
C ASP A 87 -16.73 -3.58 -9.88
N ALA A 88 -15.99 -4.69 -9.95
CA ALA A 88 -16.38 -5.89 -10.67
C ALA A 88 -17.40 -6.78 -9.92
N TYR A 89 -17.39 -6.75 -8.59
CA TYR A 89 -18.14 -7.72 -7.75
C TYR A 89 -19.03 -7.08 -6.69
N ASN A 90 -19.16 -5.74 -6.67
CA ASN A 90 -19.86 -5.01 -5.60
C ASN A 90 -19.39 -5.45 -4.21
N LEU A 91 -18.08 -5.63 -4.05
CA LEU A 91 -17.51 -6.28 -2.89
C LEU A 91 -17.92 -5.55 -1.60
N GLU A 92 -18.51 -6.25 -0.65
CA GLU A 92 -18.85 -5.68 0.65
C GLU A 92 -17.58 -5.23 1.38
N LEU A 93 -17.61 -4.01 1.92
CA LEU A 93 -16.52 -3.42 2.69
C LEU A 93 -16.98 -3.23 4.14
N PRO A 94 -16.06 -3.26 5.13
CA PRO A 94 -16.41 -3.00 6.52
C PRO A 94 -17.13 -1.66 6.68
N ALA A 95 -18.24 -1.64 7.43
CA ALA A 95 -19.04 -0.43 7.65
C ALA A 95 -18.19 0.72 8.23
N ALA A 96 -17.27 0.42 9.15
CA ALA A 96 -16.38 1.42 9.74
C ALA A 96 -15.48 2.12 8.70
N PHE A 97 -15.03 1.39 7.67
CA PHE A 97 -14.25 1.96 6.56
C PHE A 97 -15.13 2.88 5.70
N VAL A 98 -16.31 2.40 5.30
CA VAL A 98 -17.24 3.18 4.46
C VAL A 98 -17.68 4.46 5.19
N SER A 99 -18.00 4.38 6.48
CA SER A 99 -18.33 5.55 7.30
C SER A 99 -17.17 6.53 7.44
N PHE A 100 -15.93 6.03 7.58
CA PHE A 100 -14.74 6.89 7.63
C PHE A 100 -14.51 7.61 6.31
N ALA A 101 -14.58 6.91 5.18
CA ALA A 101 -14.46 7.50 3.84
C ALA A 101 -15.55 8.54 3.60
N ALA A 102 -16.81 8.22 3.92
CA ALA A 102 -17.94 9.13 3.78
C ALA A 102 -17.80 10.38 4.68
N GLY A 103 -17.31 10.21 5.91
CA GLY A 103 -17.03 11.32 6.83
C GLY A 103 -15.95 12.29 6.32
N ASN A 104 -15.12 11.85 5.39
CA ASN A 104 -14.12 12.67 4.68
C ASN A 104 -14.56 13.04 3.26
N GLY A 105 -15.85 12.87 2.92
CA GLY A 105 -16.39 13.17 1.59
C GLY A 105 -15.77 12.34 0.47
N PHE A 106 -15.37 11.12 0.76
CA PHE A 106 -14.64 10.22 -0.15
C PHE A 106 -13.37 10.84 -0.73
N SER A 107 -12.71 11.69 0.07
CA SER A 107 -11.38 12.21 -0.20
C SER A 107 -10.40 11.70 0.85
N VAL A 108 -9.27 11.15 0.40
CA VAL A 108 -8.22 10.66 1.31
C VAL A 108 -7.63 11.84 2.09
N PRO A 109 -7.58 11.78 3.45
CA PRO A 109 -7.00 12.85 4.25
C PRO A 109 -5.54 13.13 3.88
N PRO A 110 -5.04 14.37 4.10
CA PRO A 110 -3.64 14.71 3.85
C PRO A 110 -2.68 13.77 4.58
N PRO A 111 -1.50 13.49 4.00
CA PRO A 111 -0.57 12.54 4.57
C PRO A 111 0.11 13.09 5.83
N ASP A 112 0.16 12.28 6.88
CA ASP A 112 1.14 12.41 7.96
C ASP A 112 2.28 11.42 7.70
N ARG A 113 3.46 11.94 7.38
CA ARG A 113 4.62 11.12 7.02
C ARG A 113 5.05 10.16 8.13
N GLU A 114 5.05 10.60 9.39
CA GLU A 114 5.48 9.74 10.49
C GLU A 114 4.46 8.62 10.73
N GLN A 115 3.18 8.96 10.63
CA GLN A 115 2.11 7.97 10.68
C GLN A 115 2.20 6.96 9.53
N LEU A 116 2.42 7.41 8.29
CA LEU A 116 2.55 6.52 7.13
C LEU A 116 3.75 5.57 7.25
N LEU A 117 4.88 6.03 7.77
CA LEU A 117 6.04 5.16 8.04
C LEU A 117 5.71 4.08 9.08
N ARG A 118 5.00 4.43 10.16
CA ARG A 118 4.56 3.46 11.17
C ARG A 118 3.56 2.45 10.58
N ILE A 119 2.65 2.91 9.72
CA ILE A 119 1.70 2.05 9.02
C ILE A 119 2.42 1.09 8.07
N SER A 120 3.38 1.59 7.30
CA SER A 120 4.20 0.76 6.39
C SER A 120 4.91 -0.36 7.17
N ALA A 121 5.60 -0.03 8.26
CA ALA A 121 6.27 -1.01 9.11
C ALA A 121 5.30 -2.06 9.67
N ALA A 122 4.17 -1.62 10.23
CA ALA A 122 3.16 -2.52 10.79
C ALA A 122 2.50 -3.42 9.72
N ALA A 123 2.26 -2.89 8.51
CA ALA A 123 1.70 -3.65 7.40
C ALA A 123 2.69 -4.73 6.91
N MET A 124 3.97 -4.38 6.78
CA MET A 124 5.03 -5.33 6.42
C MET A 124 5.12 -6.46 7.45
N GLU A 125 5.11 -6.14 8.74
CA GLU A 125 5.12 -7.13 9.82
C GLU A 125 3.89 -8.05 9.77
N ALA A 126 2.69 -7.47 9.61
CA ALA A 126 1.44 -8.25 9.52
C ALA A 126 1.41 -9.18 8.30
N LEU A 127 2.04 -8.76 7.19
CA LEU A 127 2.22 -9.60 6.00
C LEU A 127 3.38 -10.60 6.13
N GLY A 128 4.11 -10.57 7.25
CA GLY A 128 5.20 -11.48 7.59
C GLY A 128 6.50 -11.19 6.86
N PHE A 129 6.67 -9.97 6.34
CA PHE A 129 8.00 -9.50 5.96
C PHE A 129 8.80 -9.29 7.24
N ARG A 130 10.04 -9.79 7.25
CA ARG A 130 10.98 -9.57 8.35
C ARG A 130 11.98 -8.52 7.89
N GLU A 131 12.15 -7.47 8.68
CA GLU A 131 13.30 -6.60 8.50
C GLU A 131 14.58 -7.41 8.77
N VAL A 132 15.43 -7.51 7.75
CA VAL A 132 16.78 -8.01 7.96
C VAL A 132 17.58 -6.87 8.58
N LYS A 133 18.02 -7.06 9.82
CA LYS A 133 18.83 -6.08 10.55
C LYS A 133 20.09 -5.75 9.72
N GLY A 134 20.23 -4.49 9.30
CA GLY A 134 21.37 -4.02 8.49
C GLY A 134 21.08 -3.72 7.01
N ALA A 135 19.85 -3.91 6.53
CA ALA A 135 19.47 -3.59 5.14
C ALA A 135 19.11 -2.09 4.91
N GLY A 136 19.16 -1.27 5.97
CA GLY A 136 18.99 0.19 5.87
C GLY A 136 20.34 0.91 5.80
N PRO A 137 20.39 2.14 5.26
CA PRO A 137 21.60 2.94 5.32
C PRO A 137 22.05 3.10 6.77
N ASP A 138 23.32 2.84 7.04
CA ASP A 138 23.88 3.00 8.38
C ASP A 138 23.74 4.46 8.80
N ARG A 139 22.86 4.73 9.77
CA ARG A 139 22.67 6.08 10.32
C ARG A 139 23.93 6.60 11.05
N ARG A 140 24.96 5.77 11.21
CA ARG A 140 26.29 6.14 11.73
C ARG A 140 27.33 6.39 10.64
N ALA A 141 27.02 6.14 9.37
CA ALA A 141 27.92 6.49 8.29
C ALA A 141 27.91 8.02 8.11
N THR A 142 28.93 8.67 8.66
CA THR A 142 29.24 10.07 8.35
C THR A 142 29.47 10.14 6.84
N PRO A 143 28.79 11.05 6.11
CA PRO A 143 29.08 11.23 4.69
C PRO A 143 30.57 11.59 4.54
N PRO A 144 31.27 11.07 3.52
CA PRO A 144 32.66 11.46 3.28
C PRO A 144 32.70 12.97 3.13
N SER A 145 33.51 13.63 3.97
CA SER A 145 33.78 15.05 3.87
C SER A 145 34.22 15.34 2.45
N SER A 146 33.44 16.14 1.73
CA SER A 146 33.80 16.68 0.42
C SER A 146 35.11 17.46 0.59
N GLY A 147 36.23 16.78 0.30
CA GLY A 147 37.54 17.39 0.23
C GLY A 147 37.48 18.46 -0.85
N ARG A 148 37.72 19.71 -0.45
CA ARG A 148 37.97 20.81 -1.39
C ARG A 148 39.17 20.41 -2.24
N GLU A 149 38.94 20.23 -3.53
CA GLU A 149 39.99 20.25 -4.52
C GLU A 149 40.45 21.71 -4.66
N ALA A 150 41.48 22.06 -3.92
CA ALA A 150 42.20 23.32 -4.04
C ALA A 150 43.68 23.03 -3.79
N ASP A 151 44.39 22.66 -4.85
CA ASP A 151 45.69 23.28 -5.15
C ASP A 151 46.16 22.83 -6.53
N ARG A 152 46.17 23.77 -7.48
CA ARG A 152 46.91 23.62 -8.74
C ARG A 152 47.93 24.76 -8.73
N PRO A 153 49.24 24.51 -8.53
CA PRO A 153 50.22 25.58 -8.58
C PRO A 153 50.48 25.96 -10.04
N GLU A 154 50.47 27.27 -10.29
CA GLU A 154 50.98 27.92 -11.49
C GLU A 154 52.51 28.05 -11.44
N GLY A 155 53.16 27.97 -12.61
CA GLY A 155 54.56 28.34 -12.87
C GLY A 155 55.52 27.13 -12.96
N GLU A 156 56.46 27.00 -13.89
CA GLU A 156 57.13 27.97 -14.77
C GLU A 156 57.78 27.27 -16.00
N GLN A 157 57.79 28.01 -17.12
CA GLN A 157 58.90 28.24 -18.06
C GLN A 157 59.88 27.09 -18.40
N GLN A 158 59.82 26.65 -19.67
CA GLN A 158 60.93 26.71 -20.63
C GLN A 158 60.44 26.52 -22.07
#